data_AF-A0A7S2CPV6-F1
#
_entry.id   AF-A0A7S2CPV6-F1
#
_cell.length_a   1.000
_cell.length_b   1.000
_cell.length_c   1.000
_cell.angle_alpha   90.00
_cell.angle_beta   90.00
_cell.angle_gamma   90.00
#
_symmetry.space_group_name_H-M   'P 1'
#
loop_
_entity.id
_entity.type
_entity.pdbx_description
1 polymer ?
#
loop_
_entity_poly.entity_id
_entity_poly.type
_entity_poly.pdbx_seq_one_letter_code
_entity_poly.pdbx_strand_id
1 'polypeptide(L)'
;TKLGGEGDWVFEVGQAPEPAFDPHSDFMRASASNPVFLRKDTPEHFQWRIRNLPYPADVYSVTVDHDKQEVVVRTSNKKYYKRIRVLDLENIKLKLKDELLSWKHQHNTLIISYSKPPEVLAHEQKVLQEAEKSAMKL
;
A
#
# COMPACT_ATOMS: atom_id res chain seq x y z
N THR A 1 -22.80 3.02 -23.78
CA THR A 1 -22.30 3.27 -22.42
C THR A 1 -23.10 2.41 -21.46
N LYS A 2 -22.54 1.30 -20.95
CA LYS A 2 -23.26 0.47 -19.97
C LYS A 2 -23.25 1.21 -18.63
N LEU A 3 -24.35 1.91 -18.36
CA LEU A 3 -24.68 2.41 -17.04
C LEU A 3 -25.23 1.24 -16.23
N GLY A 4 -24.71 1.00 -15.02
CA GLY A 4 -25.21 -0.04 -14.11
C GLY A 4 -24.29 -1.24 -13.87
N GLY A 5 -23.01 -1.20 -14.28
CA GLY A 5 -22.01 -2.15 -13.78
C GLY A 5 -21.36 -1.60 -12.51
N GLU A 6 -21.26 -2.40 -11.45
CA GLU A 6 -20.37 -2.10 -10.32
C GLU A 6 -18.92 -2.08 -10.85
N GLY A 7 -18.21 -0.97 -10.64
CA GLY A 7 -16.80 -0.85 -11.01
C GLY A 7 -15.90 -1.68 -10.10
N ASP A 8 -14.61 -1.74 -10.43
CA ASP A 8 -13.63 -2.42 -9.58
C ASP A 8 -13.54 -1.75 -8.21
N TRP A 9 -13.61 -2.55 -7.15
CA TRP A 9 -13.46 -2.08 -5.77
C TRP A 9 -12.01 -1.60 -5.54
N VAL A 10 -11.87 -0.40 -4.99
CA VAL A 10 -10.58 0.11 -4.50
C VAL A 10 -10.48 -0.22 -3.02
N PHE A 11 -9.55 -1.11 -2.68
CA PHE A 11 -9.31 -1.51 -1.29
C PHE A 11 -8.41 -0.49 -0.59
N GLU A 12 -9.00 0.34 0.27
CA GLU A 12 -8.28 1.36 1.04
C GLU A 12 -7.65 0.77 2.31
N VAL A 13 -8.37 -0.13 2.97
CA VAL A 13 -7.98 -0.77 4.24
C VAL A 13 -7.76 -2.27 4.03
N GLY A 14 -6.59 -2.76 4.42
CA GLY A 14 -6.23 -4.18 4.32
C GLY A 14 -5.76 -4.60 2.93
N GLN A 15 -5.94 -5.88 2.62
CA GLN A 15 -5.59 -6.48 1.33
C GLN A 15 -6.86 -7.07 0.72
N ALA A 16 -7.05 -6.89 -0.58
CA ALA A 16 -8.02 -7.70 -1.31
C ALA A 16 -7.72 -9.19 -1.08
N PRO A 17 -8.72 -10.02 -0.76
CA PRO A 17 -8.49 -11.45 -0.64
C PRO A 17 -7.95 -11.97 -1.98
N GLU A 18 -6.79 -12.63 -1.94
CA GLU A 18 -6.34 -13.32 -3.14
C GLU A 18 -7.31 -14.48 -3.42
N PRO A 19 -7.76 -14.65 -4.66
CA PRO A 19 -8.63 -15.76 -5.01
C PRO A 19 -7.92 -17.07 -4.63
N ALA A 20 -8.58 -17.87 -3.80
CA ALA A 20 -8.07 -19.18 -3.44
C ALA A 20 -8.05 -20.06 -4.69
N PHE A 21 -6.93 -20.77 -4.90
CA PHE A 21 -6.83 -21.72 -6.00
C PHE A 21 -7.75 -22.90 -5.75
N ASP A 22 -8.68 -23.13 -6.69
CA ASP A 22 -9.55 -24.31 -6.70
C ASP A 22 -8.98 -25.35 -7.67
N PRO A 23 -8.45 -26.49 -7.17
CA PRO A 23 -7.90 -27.54 -8.02
C PRO A 23 -8.89 -28.16 -9.02
N HIS A 24 -10.19 -27.95 -8.85
CA HIS A 24 -11.23 -28.49 -9.73
C HIS A 24 -11.61 -27.57 -10.89
N SER A 25 -11.39 -26.25 -10.76
CA SER A 25 -11.77 -25.26 -11.78
C SER A 25 -10.57 -24.46 -12.32
N ASP A 26 -9.48 -24.33 -11.56
CA ASP A 26 -8.30 -23.57 -11.95
C ASP A 26 -7.22 -24.46 -12.59
N PHE A 27 -6.83 -24.14 -13.82
CA PHE A 27 -5.80 -24.88 -14.56
C PHE A 27 -4.39 -24.31 -14.41
N MET A 28 -4.26 -23.05 -14.00
CA MET A 28 -2.98 -22.35 -13.86
C MET A 28 -3.00 -21.43 -12.65
N ARG A 29 -1.84 -21.25 -12.00
CA ARG A 29 -1.68 -20.34 -10.87
C ARG A 29 -0.41 -19.53 -11.03
N ALA A 30 -0.45 -18.29 -10.55
CA ALA A 30 0.75 -17.47 -10.40
C ALA A 30 1.80 -18.21 -9.55
N SER A 31 3.06 -18.14 -9.95
CA SER A 31 4.17 -18.68 -9.16
C SER A 31 4.21 -18.06 -7.77
N ALA A 32 4.44 -18.88 -6.75
CA ALA A 32 4.65 -18.42 -5.38
C ALA A 32 5.89 -17.55 -5.23
N SER A 33 6.80 -17.56 -6.22
CA SER A 33 7.99 -16.71 -6.27
C SER A 33 7.73 -15.32 -6.86
N ASN A 34 6.50 -15.04 -7.34
CA ASN A 34 6.16 -13.71 -7.83
C ASN A 34 6.15 -12.69 -6.68
N PRO A 35 6.56 -11.44 -6.92
CA PRO A 35 6.47 -10.39 -5.91
C PRO A 35 5.03 -10.19 -5.41
N VAL A 36 4.85 -10.22 -4.09
CA VAL A 36 3.53 -10.01 -3.45
C VAL A 36 3.54 -8.69 -2.68
N PHE A 37 2.69 -7.75 -3.10
CA PHE A 37 2.54 -6.43 -2.47
C PHE A 37 1.44 -6.46 -1.41
N LEU A 38 1.73 -5.91 -0.24
CA LEU A 38 0.84 -5.90 0.93
C LEU A 38 0.87 -4.51 1.57
N ARG A 39 -0.29 -4.01 2.02
CA ARG A 39 -0.40 -2.86 2.92
C ARG A 39 -0.69 -3.37 4.33
N LYS A 40 0.09 -2.95 5.32
CA LYS A 40 -0.04 -3.34 6.73
C LYS A 40 0.35 -2.16 7.61
N ASP A 41 -0.58 -1.21 7.72
CA ASP A 41 -0.37 0.02 8.46
C ASP A 41 -0.22 -0.23 9.96
N THR A 42 0.50 0.68 10.61
CA THR A 42 0.58 0.79 12.06
C THR A 42 -0.10 2.10 12.48
N PRO A 43 -0.33 2.32 13.79
CA PRO A 43 -0.87 3.60 14.26
C PRO A 43 -0.03 4.81 13.81
N GLU A 44 1.29 4.64 13.72
CA GLU A 44 2.24 5.73 13.46
C GLU A 44 2.73 5.80 12.01
N HIS A 45 2.63 4.71 11.24
CA HIS A 45 3.18 4.62 9.89
C HIS A 45 2.21 3.96 8.92
N PHE A 46 2.13 4.50 7.71
CA PHE A 46 1.69 3.71 6.56
C PHE A 46 2.81 2.74 6.22
N GLN A 47 2.51 1.45 6.12
CA GLN A 47 3.55 0.45 5.87
C GLN A 47 3.14 -0.48 4.74
N TRP A 48 4.03 -0.64 3.77
CA TRP A 48 3.91 -1.56 2.67
C TRP A 48 5.00 -2.62 2.74
N ARG A 49 4.66 -3.85 2.36
CA ARG A 49 5.59 -4.97 2.29
C ARG A 49 5.51 -5.57 0.91
N ILE A 50 6.66 -5.73 0.27
CA ILE A 50 6.78 -6.45 -0.99
C ILE A 50 7.62 -7.69 -0.73
N ARG A 51 6.97 -8.84 -0.68
CA ARG A 51 7.61 -10.15 -0.48
C ARG A 51 8.15 -10.69 -1.81
N ASN A 52 8.97 -11.74 -1.72
CA ASN A 52 9.58 -12.43 -2.86
C ASN A 52 10.44 -11.51 -3.72
N LEU A 53 11.19 -10.63 -3.07
CA LEU A 53 12.18 -9.77 -3.69
C LEU A 53 13.58 -10.30 -3.34
N PRO A 54 14.19 -11.14 -4.20
CA PRO A 54 15.38 -11.93 -3.86
C PRO A 54 16.70 -11.17 -4.01
N TYR A 55 16.69 -10.01 -4.67
CA TYR A 55 17.91 -9.21 -4.84
C TYR A 55 18.33 -8.59 -3.49
N PRO A 56 19.61 -8.28 -3.30
CA PRO A 56 20.10 -7.58 -2.11
C PRO A 56 19.61 -6.13 -2.05
N ALA A 57 19.73 -5.51 -0.86
CA ALA A 57 19.16 -4.20 -0.55
C ALA A 57 19.65 -3.07 -1.49
N ASP A 58 20.92 -3.09 -1.87
CA ASP A 58 21.60 -2.13 -2.75
C ASP A 58 21.03 -2.07 -4.18
N VAL A 59 20.32 -3.13 -4.60
CA VAL A 59 19.66 -3.18 -5.92
C VAL A 59 18.37 -2.36 -5.94
N TYR A 60 17.74 -2.14 -4.79
CA TYR A 60 16.46 -1.43 -4.70
C TYR A 60 16.67 0.07 -4.50
N SER A 61 15.75 0.83 -5.09
CA SER A 61 15.60 2.27 -4.90
C SER A 61 14.13 2.55 -4.60
N VAL A 62 13.88 3.19 -3.46
CA VAL A 62 12.55 3.62 -3.02
C VAL A 62 12.60 5.13 -2.84
N THR A 63 11.81 5.86 -3.63
CA THR A 63 11.83 7.33 -3.68
C THR A 63 10.41 7.88 -3.81
N VAL A 64 10.20 9.14 -3.41
CA VAL A 64 8.95 9.85 -3.72
C VAL A 64 9.04 10.46 -5.11
N ASP A 65 8.01 10.25 -5.92
CA ASP A 65 7.80 11.01 -7.15
C ASP A 65 6.91 12.21 -6.84
N HIS A 66 7.52 13.40 -6.80
CA HIS A 66 6.85 14.64 -6.40
C HIS A 66 5.87 15.18 -7.44
N ASP A 67 6.02 14.81 -8.71
CA ASP A 67 5.11 15.27 -9.76
C ASP A 67 3.77 14.53 -9.67
N LYS A 68 3.84 13.22 -9.45
CA LYS A 68 2.64 12.37 -9.39
C LYS A 68 2.18 12.05 -7.98
N GLN A 69 2.93 12.46 -6.95
CA GLN A 69 2.65 12.20 -5.53
C GLN A 69 2.49 10.70 -5.23
N GLU A 70 3.44 9.89 -5.71
CA GLU A 70 3.45 8.43 -5.48
C GLU A 70 4.82 7.97 -4.96
N VAL A 71 4.84 6.93 -4.13
CA VAL A 71 6.08 6.25 -3.73
C VAL A 71 6.46 5.27 -4.84
N VAL A 72 7.68 5.38 -5.36
CA VAL A 72 8.19 4.57 -6.46
C VAL A 72 9.24 3.60 -5.95
N VAL A 73 9.02 2.32 -6.21
CA VAL A 73 9.97 1.24 -5.96
C VAL A 73 10.50 0.77 -7.30
N ARG A 74 11.82 0.72 -7.45
CA ARG A 74 12.47 0.22 -8.66
C ARG A 74 13.75 -0.54 -8.33
N THR A 75 14.20 -1.37 -9.25
CA THR A 75 15.51 -2.04 -9.17
C THR A 75 16.47 -1.55 -10.25
N SER A 76 17.77 -1.52 -9.93
CA SER A 76 18.83 -1.14 -10.89
C SER A 76 18.88 -2.07 -12.11
N ASN A 77 18.59 -3.36 -11.91
CA ASN A 77 18.51 -4.38 -12.96
C ASN A 77 17.20 -4.35 -13.78
N LYS A 78 16.30 -3.40 -13.50
CA LYS A 78 15.00 -3.22 -14.18
C LYS A 78 14.05 -4.43 -14.08
N LYS A 79 14.25 -5.33 -13.12
CA LYS A 79 13.40 -6.51 -12.90
C LYS A 79 12.14 -6.20 -12.10
N TYR A 80 12.12 -5.10 -11.35
CA TYR A 80 10.96 -4.71 -10.57
C TYR A 80 10.69 -3.21 -10.65
N TYR A 81 9.43 -2.85 -10.81
CA TYR A 81 8.93 -1.48 -10.78
C TYR A 81 7.52 -1.47 -10.20
N LYS A 82 7.27 -0.63 -9.21
CA LYS A 82 5.95 -0.44 -8.60
C LYS A 82 5.79 1.02 -8.20
N ARG A 83 4.59 1.55 -8.41
CA ARG A 83 4.19 2.85 -7.86
C ARG A 83 3.08 2.63 -6.86
N ILE A 84 3.14 3.34 -5.75
CA ILE A 84 2.25 3.21 -4.60
C ILE A 84 1.62 4.57 -4.37
N ARG A 85 0.30 4.63 -4.52
CA ARG A 85 -0.50 5.80 -4.16
C ARG A 85 -0.79 5.80 -2.67
N VAL A 86 -0.83 6.98 -2.09
CA VAL A 86 -1.15 7.17 -0.66
C VAL A 86 -2.41 8.02 -0.58
N LEU A 87 -3.55 7.35 -0.81
CA LEU A 87 -4.87 7.99 -0.89
C LEU A 87 -5.21 8.78 0.39
N ASP A 88 -4.74 8.30 1.54
CA ASP A 88 -4.92 8.93 2.85
C ASP A 88 -4.39 10.37 2.88
N LEU A 89 -3.26 10.63 2.21
CA LEU A 89 -2.70 11.98 2.09
C LEU A 89 -3.41 12.79 1.01
N GLU A 90 -3.81 12.15 -0.09
CA GLU A 90 -4.56 12.79 -1.17
C GLU A 90 -5.92 13.33 -0.66
N ASN A 91 -6.60 12.57 0.19
CA ASN A 91 -7.90 12.92 0.78
C ASN A 91 -7.84 14.20 1.63
N ILE A 92 -6.74 14.40 2.35
CA ILE A 92 -6.49 15.61 3.16
C ILE A 92 -5.63 16.65 2.42
N LYS A 93 -5.35 16.44 1.13
CA LYS A 93 -4.56 17.33 0.25
C LYS A 93 -3.15 17.62 0.77
N LEU A 94 -2.53 16.65 1.45
CA LEU A 94 -1.13 16.73 1.86
C LEU A 94 -0.22 16.13 0.79
N LYS A 95 0.95 16.74 0.63
CA LYS A 95 2.00 16.22 -0.24
C LYS A 95 2.91 15.23 0.49
N LEU A 96 3.40 14.24 -0.25
CA LEU A 96 4.44 13.33 0.22
C LEU A 96 5.74 14.08 0.48
N LYS A 97 6.45 13.68 1.55
CA LYS A 97 7.77 14.21 1.92
C LYS A 97 8.77 13.07 2.02
N ASP A 98 9.95 13.23 1.42
CA ASP A 98 11.00 12.19 1.46
C ASP A 98 11.49 11.90 2.89
N GLU A 99 11.50 12.92 3.75
CA GLU A 99 11.98 12.81 5.14
C GLU A 99 11.17 11.81 5.98
N LEU A 100 9.91 11.59 5.63
CA LEU A 100 9.01 10.67 6.33
C LEU A 100 9.08 9.26 5.76
N LEU A 101 9.74 9.08 4.61
CA LEU A 101 9.88 7.81 3.93
C LEU A 101 11.13 7.08 4.40
N SER A 102 10.94 5.87 4.92
CA SER A 102 12.02 4.97 5.30
C SER A 102 11.75 3.59 4.72
N TRP A 103 12.81 2.82 4.46
CA TRP A 103 12.66 1.46 3.98
C TRP A 103 13.81 0.57 4.43
N LYS A 104 13.56 -0.73 4.46
CA LYS A 104 14.56 -1.76 4.71
C LYS A 104 14.23 -3.01 3.91
N HIS A 105 15.25 -3.80 3.58
CA HIS A 105 15.08 -5.10 2.94
C HIS A 105 15.61 -6.20 3.86
N GLN A 106 14.78 -7.18 4.17
CA GLN A 106 15.13 -8.31 5.03
C GLN A 106 14.28 -9.53 4.68
N HIS A 107 14.86 -10.74 4.72
CA HIS A 107 14.15 -12.00 4.46
C HIS A 107 13.35 -11.97 3.13
N ASN A 108 14.01 -11.54 2.04
CA ASN A 108 13.41 -11.38 0.71
C ASN A 108 12.15 -10.50 0.69
N THR A 109 12.04 -9.56 1.65
CA THR A 109 10.91 -8.66 1.81
C THR A 109 11.41 -7.23 1.92
N LEU A 110 10.92 -6.37 1.02
CA LEU A 110 11.11 -4.93 1.12
C LEU A 110 9.99 -4.35 2.00
N ILE A 111 10.37 -3.75 3.13
CA ILE A 111 9.46 -3.09 4.06
C ILE A 111 9.64 -1.60 3.87
N ILE A 112 8.57 -0.94 3.45
CA ILE A 112 8.50 0.50 3.18
C ILE A 112 7.60 1.09 4.25
N SER A 113 8.09 2.08 4.99
CA SER A 113 7.35 2.75 6.06
C SER A 113 7.34 4.26 5.78
N TYR A 114 6.16 4.85 5.78
CA TYR A 114 5.97 6.29 5.71
C TYR A 114 5.34 6.78 7.01
N SER A 115 6.03 7.63 7.75
CA SER A 115 5.53 8.19 9.01
C SER A 115 4.31 9.06 8.76
N LYS A 116 3.23 8.79 9.49
CA LYS A 116 1.99 9.56 9.40
C LYS A 116 2.23 10.98 9.93
N PRO A 117 1.98 12.02 9.14
CA PRO A 117 2.01 13.39 9.62
C PRO A 117 1.00 13.61 10.76
N PRO A 118 1.24 14.54 11.69
CA PRO A 118 0.28 14.87 12.76
C PRO A 118 -1.12 15.23 12.23
N GLU A 119 -1.20 15.83 11.03
CA GLU A 119 -2.46 16.19 10.40
C GLU A 119 -3.29 14.95 10.01
N VAL A 120 -2.64 13.87 9.54
CA VAL A 120 -3.30 12.59 9.26
C VAL A 120 -3.84 12.00 10.56
N LEU A 121 -3.02 11.95 11.60
CA LEU A 121 -3.40 11.35 12.88
C LEU A 121 -4.59 12.08 13.52
N ALA A 122 -4.59 13.42 13.47
CA ALA A 122 -5.73 14.22 13.93
C ALA A 122 -6.99 13.98 13.10
N HIS A 123 -6.86 13.74 11.79
CA HIS A 123 -7.99 13.40 10.94
C HIS A 123 -8.56 12.02 11.27
N GLU A 124 -7.71 10.99 11.37
CA GLU A 124 -8.10 9.63 11.76
C GLU A 124 -8.83 9.61 13.12
N GLN A 125 -8.32 10.35 14.11
CA GLN A 125 -8.96 10.47 15.42
C GLN A 125 -10.36 11.11 15.37
N LYS A 126 -10.54 12.15 14.54
CA LYS A 126 -11.86 12.78 14.38
C LYS A 126 -12.86 11.82 13.76
N VAL A 127 -12.46 11.10 12.72
CA VAL A 127 -13.31 10.10 12.05
C VAL A 127 -13.72 9.00 13.03
N LEU A 128 -12.79 8.51 13.85
CA LEU A 128 -13.08 7.53 14.90
C LEU A 128 -14.10 8.06 15.92
N GLN A 129 -13.90 9.27 16.44
CA GLN A 129 -14.84 9.89 17.38
C GLN A 129 -16.23 10.10 16.78
N GLU A 130 -16.33 10.44 15.50
CA GLU A 130 -17.59 10.60 14.79
C GLU A 130 -18.31 9.25 14.58
N ALA A 131 -17.55 8.20 14.27
CA ALA A 131 -18.06 6.84 14.15
C ALA A 131 -18.58 6.31 15.49
N GLU A 132 -17.84 6.51 16.58
CA GLU A 132 -18.25 6.13 17.94
C GLU A 132 -19.54 6.85 18.37
N LYS A 133 -19.60 8.17 18.14
CA LYS A 133 -20.81 8.97 18.44
C LYS A 133 -22.02 8.51 17.61
N SER A 134 -21.80 8.07 16.37
CA SER A 134 -22.86 7.59 15.50
C SER A 134 -23.35 6.21 15.92
N ALA A 135 -22.44 5.31 16.29
CA ALA A 135 -22.76 3.99 16.81
C ALA A 135 -23.51 4.05 18.15
N MET A 136 -23.20 5.04 19.00
CA MET A 136 -23.89 5.23 20.29
C MET A 136 -25.29 5.84 20.16
N LYS A 137 -25.63 6.40 18.98
CA LYS A 137 -26.95 6.97 18.69
C LYS A 137 -27.91 5.99 18.02
N LEU A 138 -27.43 4.81 17.63
CA LEU A 138 -28.20 3.66 17.12
C LEU A 138 -28.61 2.74 18.26
#